data_AF-A0A959TL03-F1
#
_entry.id   AF-A0A959TL03-F1
#
_cell.length_a   1.000
_cell.length_b   1.000
_cell.length_c   1.000
_cell.angle_alpha   90.00
_cell.angle_beta   90.00
_cell.angle_gamma   90.00
#
_symmetry.space_group_name_H-M   'P 1'
#
loop_
_entity.id
_entity.type
_entity.pdbx_description
1 polymer ?
#
loop_
_entity_poly.entity_id
_entity_poly.type
_entity_poly.pdbx_seq_one_letter_code
_entity_poly.pdbx_strand_id
1 'polypeptide(L)'
;MQRRLIECVPNISEGRDRAKIDAIANVVTTVEGVRLLDVDPGKATNRTVITFVGEPEPVLEAAYRLIAKAQELIDMRGHSGEHPRFGATDVCPLVPVSGVSMEECAEYARQLGERVGGELGIPVYLYEAAASEEKR
;
A
#
# COMPACT_ATOMS: atom_id res chain seq x y z
N MET A 1 11.36 13.44 -22.72
CA MET A 1 10.09 12.97 -22.13
C MET A 1 10.16 13.20 -20.63
N GLN A 2 9.10 13.71 -20.03
CA GLN A 2 9.01 13.84 -18.57
C GLN A 2 8.91 12.43 -17.97
N ARG A 3 9.67 12.13 -16.92
CA ARG A 3 9.67 10.82 -16.28
C ARG A 3 8.35 10.65 -15.51
N ARG A 4 7.63 9.55 -15.75
CA ARG A 4 6.36 9.24 -15.06
C ARG A 4 6.69 8.69 -13.70
N LEU A 5 6.19 9.32 -12.64
CA LEU A 5 6.51 8.96 -11.27
C LEU A 5 5.27 9.07 -10.41
N ILE A 6 4.98 8.01 -9.66
CA ILE A 6 3.97 7.98 -8.62
C ILE A 6 4.60 7.56 -7.29
N GLU A 7 3.99 8.01 -6.20
CA GLU A 7 4.28 7.59 -4.84
C GLU A 7 3.19 6.64 -4.36
N CYS A 8 3.58 5.61 -3.61
CA CYS A 8 2.65 4.73 -2.91
C CYS A 8 2.97 4.76 -1.41
N VAL A 9 1.93 4.94 -0.60
CA VAL A 9 2.07 5.15 0.85
C VAL A 9 1.21 4.15 1.65
N PRO A 10 1.41 2.82 1.50
CA PRO A 10 0.59 1.86 2.21
C PRO A 10 0.79 1.92 3.71
N ASN A 11 -0.27 1.61 4.44
CA ASN A 11 -0.22 1.54 5.89
C ASN A 11 -0.62 0.16 6.37
N ILE A 12 0.28 -0.47 7.13
CA ILE A 12 0.08 -1.82 7.65
C ILE A 12 -0.26 -1.78 9.14
N SER A 13 -1.08 -2.72 9.58
CA SER A 13 -1.51 -2.90 10.98
C SER A 13 -0.46 -3.69 11.78
N GLU A 14 0.76 -3.16 11.82
CA GLU A 14 1.87 -3.64 12.65
C GLU A 14 2.81 -2.46 12.91
N GLY A 15 3.14 -2.19 14.17
CA GLY A 15 4.03 -1.10 14.58
C GLY A 15 5.01 -1.49 15.70
N ARG A 16 5.10 -2.78 16.04
CA ARG A 16 5.84 -3.29 17.20
C ARG A 16 6.86 -4.37 16.82
N ASP A 17 6.46 -5.32 16.00
CA ASP A 17 7.33 -6.40 15.52
C ASP A 17 8.18 -5.92 14.34
N ARG A 18 9.42 -5.54 14.63
CA ARG A 18 10.33 -5.01 13.63
C ARG A 18 10.68 -6.04 12.54
N ALA A 19 10.73 -7.33 12.88
CA ALA A 19 11.05 -8.36 11.90
C ALA A 19 9.94 -8.49 10.84
N LYS A 20 8.68 -8.39 11.26
CA LYS A 20 7.54 -8.35 10.32
C LYS A 20 7.55 -7.09 9.48
N ILE A 21 7.73 -5.93 10.11
CA ILE A 21 7.77 -4.64 9.41
C ILE A 21 8.85 -4.65 8.33
N ASP A 22 10.07 -5.05 8.68
CA ASP A 22 11.19 -5.08 7.75
C ASP A 22 10.94 -6.13 6.63
N ALA A 23 10.37 -7.31 6.95
CA ALA A 23 10.01 -8.30 5.94
C ALA A 23 8.97 -7.79 4.93
N ILE A 24 7.97 -7.02 5.39
CA ILE A 24 6.92 -6.42 4.56
C ILE A 24 7.46 -5.23 3.76
N ALA A 25 8.30 -4.38 4.34
CA ALA A 25 8.86 -3.23 3.63
C ALA A 25 9.90 -3.68 2.58
N ASN A 26 10.73 -4.69 2.89
CA ASN A 26 11.81 -5.11 2.01
C ASN A 26 11.33 -5.76 0.71
N VAL A 27 10.10 -6.31 0.62
CA VAL A 27 9.59 -6.83 -0.66
C VAL A 27 9.47 -5.75 -1.72
N VAL A 28 9.26 -4.48 -1.34
CA VAL A 28 9.26 -3.33 -2.25
C VAL A 28 10.59 -3.21 -2.97
N THR A 29 11.71 -3.42 -2.27
CA THR A 29 13.07 -3.32 -2.81
C THR A 29 13.42 -4.44 -3.80
N THR A 30 12.61 -5.51 -3.86
CA THR A 30 12.80 -6.62 -4.81
C THR A 30 12.22 -6.33 -6.19
N VAL A 31 11.50 -5.22 -6.34
CA VAL A 31 10.89 -4.81 -7.61
C VAL A 31 11.79 -3.79 -8.28
N GLU A 32 12.29 -4.15 -9.47
CA GLU A 32 13.12 -3.26 -10.27
C GLU A 32 12.37 -1.97 -10.63
N GLY A 33 13.05 -0.83 -10.51
CA GLY A 33 12.45 0.48 -10.81
C GLY A 33 11.68 1.12 -9.65
N VAL A 34 11.58 0.46 -8.49
CA VAL A 34 10.97 1.02 -7.28
C VAL A 34 12.03 1.37 -6.24
N ARG A 35 11.87 2.52 -5.59
CA ARG A 35 12.72 2.96 -4.48
C ARG A 35 11.89 3.10 -3.21
N LEU A 36 12.23 2.32 -2.19
CA LEU A 36 11.76 2.52 -0.82
C LEU A 36 12.37 3.81 -0.27
N LEU A 37 11.53 4.75 0.19
CA LEU A 37 11.93 6.04 0.70
C LEU A 37 11.93 6.08 2.23
N ASP A 38 10.88 5.55 2.86
CA ASP A 38 10.71 5.62 4.31
C ASP A 38 9.88 4.47 4.87
N VAL A 39 10.12 4.15 6.14
CA VAL A 39 9.38 3.17 6.95
C VAL A 39 9.24 3.74 8.37
N ASP A 40 8.04 4.23 8.68
CA ASP A 40 7.75 4.93 9.94
C ASP A 40 6.77 4.12 10.82
N PRO A 41 7.28 3.33 11.79
CA PRO A 41 6.45 2.53 12.69
C PRO A 41 6.02 3.30 13.94
N GLY A 42 4.71 3.33 14.20
CA GLY A 42 4.13 3.83 15.44
C GLY A 42 3.80 2.71 16.44
N LYS A 43 4.54 2.64 17.56
CA LYS A 43 4.35 1.59 18.58
C LYS A 43 2.98 1.65 19.29
N ALA A 44 2.52 2.86 19.60
CA ALA A 44 1.24 3.10 20.29
C ALA A 44 0.04 2.88 19.35
N THR A 45 0.13 3.43 18.13
CA THR A 45 -0.85 3.25 17.06
C THR A 45 -0.88 1.81 16.52
N ASN A 46 0.21 1.05 16.72
CA ASN A 46 0.45 -0.28 16.15
C ASN A 46 0.24 -0.30 14.62
N ARG A 47 0.81 0.71 13.97
CA ARG A 47 0.68 0.94 12.53
C ARG A 47 2.01 1.39 11.97
N THR A 48 2.36 0.96 10.77
CA THR A 48 3.54 1.44 10.05
C THR A 48 3.12 2.08 8.74
N VAL A 49 3.65 3.28 8.49
CA VAL A 49 3.57 3.97 7.20
C VAL A 49 4.80 3.59 6.39
N ILE A 50 4.61 3.12 5.16
CA ILE A 50 5.69 2.75 4.26
C ILE A 50 5.57 3.64 3.03
N THR A 51 6.65 4.26 2.58
CA THR A 51 6.64 5.20 1.45
C THR A 51 7.62 4.73 0.38
N PHE A 52 7.15 4.58 -0.86
CA PHE A 52 8.02 4.25 -2.00
C PHE A 52 7.56 4.90 -3.29
N VAL A 53 8.48 5.04 -4.23
CA VAL A 53 8.26 5.74 -5.52
C VAL A 53 8.82 4.96 -6.69
N GLY A 54 8.24 5.16 -7.87
CA GLY A 54 8.68 4.54 -9.13
C GLY A 54 7.75 4.87 -10.29
N GLU A 55 8.01 4.26 -11.44
CA GLU A 55 7.05 4.29 -12.55
C GLU A 55 5.77 3.50 -12.16
N PRO A 56 4.61 3.78 -12.79
CA PRO A 56 3.33 3.23 -12.33
C PRO A 56 3.31 1.70 -12.21
N GLU A 57 3.72 0.98 -13.26
CA GLU A 57 3.62 -0.47 -13.32
C GLU A 57 4.51 -1.17 -12.25
N PRO A 58 5.80 -0.80 -12.08
CA PRO A 58 6.60 -1.30 -10.96
C PRO A 58 6.02 -0.99 -9.58
N VAL A 59 5.46 0.22 -9.37
CA VAL A 59 4.86 0.60 -8.10
C VAL A 59 3.64 -0.28 -7.77
N LEU A 60 2.80 -0.57 -8.77
CA LEU A 60 1.67 -1.47 -8.58
C LEU A 60 2.10 -2.89 -8.20
N GLU A 61 3.15 -3.42 -8.82
CA GLU A 61 3.71 -4.73 -8.47
C GLU A 61 4.29 -4.74 -7.04
N ALA A 62 5.01 -3.69 -6.65
CA ALA A 62 5.53 -3.55 -5.29
C ALA A 62 4.42 -3.46 -4.24
N ALA A 63 3.37 -2.68 -4.51
CA ALA A 63 2.21 -2.55 -3.63
C ALA A 63 1.49 -3.91 -3.47
N TYR A 64 1.25 -4.64 -4.56
CA TYR A 64 0.65 -5.97 -4.52
C TYR A 64 1.48 -6.95 -3.66
N ARG A 65 2.80 -7.02 -3.87
CA ARG A 65 3.69 -7.90 -3.09
C ARG A 65 3.71 -7.54 -1.60
N LEU A 66 3.70 -6.24 -1.29
CA LEU A 66 3.63 -5.74 0.08
C LEU A 66 2.33 -6.19 0.74
N ILE A 67 1.18 -6.04 0.07
CA ILE A 67 -0.12 -6.46 0.57
C ILE A 67 -0.15 -7.98 0.80
N ALA A 68 0.35 -8.77 -0.14
CA ALA A 68 0.43 -10.22 -0.01
C ALA A 68 1.31 -10.65 1.19
N LYS A 69 2.46 -10.00 1.37
CA LYS A 69 3.34 -10.28 2.51
C LYS A 69 2.72 -9.85 3.84
N ALA A 70 1.99 -8.74 3.86
CA ALA A 70 1.24 -8.30 5.04
C ALA A 70 0.13 -9.29 5.42
N GLN A 71 -0.60 -9.83 4.45
CA GLN A 71 -1.61 -10.89 4.66
C GLN A 71 -1.00 -12.15 5.30
N GLU A 72 0.23 -12.53 4.91
CA GLU A 72 0.92 -13.70 5.47
C GLU A 72 1.36 -13.49 6.93
N LEU A 73 1.86 -12.29 7.26
CA LEU A 73 2.56 -12.05 8.53
C LEU A 73 1.71 -11.39 9.63
N ILE A 74 0.60 -10.74 9.26
CA ILE A 74 -0.24 -9.99 10.19
C ILE A 74 -1.56 -10.72 10.45
N ASP A 75 -1.72 -11.22 11.67
CA ASP A 75 -2.99 -11.78 12.15
C ASP A 75 -3.84 -10.70 12.83
N MET A 76 -4.87 -10.24 12.13
CA MET A 76 -5.78 -9.19 12.62
C MET A 76 -6.62 -9.62 13.84
N ARG A 77 -6.77 -10.93 14.12
CA ARG A 77 -7.55 -11.42 15.28
C ARG A 77 -6.92 -11.03 16.61
N GLY A 78 -5.59 -10.90 16.65
CA GLY A 78 -4.83 -10.48 17.83
C GLY A 78 -4.41 -9.01 17.81
N HIS A 79 -4.70 -8.28 16.74
CA HIS A 79 -4.20 -6.93 16.56
C HIS A 79 -4.91 -5.91 17.45
N SER A 80 -4.16 -5.06 18.16
CA SER A 80 -4.69 -3.93 18.94
C SER A 80 -3.74 -2.73 18.88
N GLY A 81 -4.31 -1.52 18.81
CA GLY A 81 -3.59 -0.25 18.69
C GLY A 81 -4.54 0.93 18.87
N GLU A 82 -4.01 2.11 19.15
CA GLU A 82 -4.81 3.33 19.38
C GLU A 82 -5.44 3.88 18.08
N HIS A 83 -4.91 3.49 16.92
CA HIS A 83 -5.41 3.94 15.63
C HIS A 83 -6.52 3.00 15.11
N PRO A 84 -7.66 3.53 14.62
CA PRO A 84 -8.66 2.73 13.91
C PRO A 84 -8.03 1.97 12.73
N ARG A 85 -8.49 0.76 12.47
CA ARG A 85 -7.97 -0.10 11.40
C ARG A 85 -9.00 -1.11 10.94
N PHE A 86 -8.94 -1.44 9.66
CA PHE A 86 -9.85 -2.31 8.95
C PHE A 86 -9.15 -3.58 8.43
N GLY A 87 -7.87 -3.50 8.05
CA GLY A 87 -7.13 -4.63 7.46
C GLY A 87 -5.65 -4.73 7.86
N ALA A 88 -5.01 -5.83 7.48
CA ALA A 88 -3.56 -6.03 7.64
C ALA A 88 -2.77 -4.98 6.86
N THR A 89 -3.20 -4.69 5.63
CA THR A 89 -2.97 -3.40 4.98
C THR A 89 -4.28 -2.62 5.08
N ASP A 90 -4.24 -1.45 5.70
CA ASP A 90 -5.42 -0.65 6.01
C ASP A 90 -5.80 0.25 4.83
N VAL A 91 -4.82 0.99 4.31
CA VAL A 91 -4.95 1.85 3.12
C VAL A 91 -3.71 1.72 2.26
N CYS A 92 -3.85 1.93 0.95
CA CYS A 92 -2.77 1.87 -0.03
C CYS A 92 -2.93 2.95 -1.12
N PRO A 93 -2.79 4.24 -0.77
CA PRO A 93 -2.89 5.35 -1.73
C PRO A 93 -1.82 5.30 -2.83
N LEU A 94 -2.18 5.82 -4.00
CA LEU A 94 -1.28 6.15 -5.10
C LEU A 94 -1.39 7.65 -5.37
N VAL A 95 -0.27 8.35 -5.39
CA VAL A 95 -0.21 9.82 -5.49
C VAL A 95 0.66 10.22 -6.70
N PRO A 96 0.19 11.11 -7.58
CA PRO A 96 0.98 11.57 -8.72
C PRO A 96 2.15 12.45 -8.25
N VAL A 97 3.36 12.18 -8.75
CA VAL A 97 4.57 12.98 -8.46
C VAL A 97 5.05 13.73 -9.70
N SER A 98 5.14 13.07 -10.85
CA SER A 98 5.55 13.73 -12.11
C SER A 98 5.01 12.99 -13.33
N GLY A 99 4.55 13.72 -14.35
CA GLY A 99 4.13 13.12 -15.62
C GLY A 99 2.95 12.13 -15.53
N VAL A 100 2.18 12.18 -14.44
CA VAL A 100 0.99 11.32 -14.20
C VAL A 100 -0.09 12.20 -13.56
N SER A 101 -1.33 12.08 -14.01
CA SER A 101 -2.49 12.80 -13.46
C SER A 101 -3.12 12.07 -12.27
N MET A 102 -4.03 12.75 -11.57
CA MET A 102 -4.80 12.12 -10.50
C MET A 102 -5.77 11.07 -11.05
N GLU A 103 -6.37 11.32 -12.22
CA GLU A 103 -7.25 10.38 -12.92
C GLU A 103 -6.49 9.10 -13.30
N GLU A 104 -5.25 9.22 -13.80
CA GLU A 104 -4.41 8.05 -14.06
C GLU A 104 -4.13 7.26 -12.78
N CYS A 105 -3.81 7.94 -11.66
CA CYS A 105 -3.62 7.28 -10.36
C CYS A 105 -4.89 6.58 -9.86
N ALA A 106 -6.07 7.16 -10.10
CA ALA A 106 -7.34 6.53 -9.80
C ALA A 106 -7.49 5.22 -10.60
N GLU A 107 -7.19 5.20 -11.90
CA GLU A 107 -7.23 3.96 -12.68
C GLU A 107 -6.22 2.91 -12.20
N TYR A 108 -5.02 3.34 -11.82
CA TYR A 108 -4.04 2.44 -11.22
C TYR A 108 -4.50 1.84 -9.90
N ALA A 109 -5.21 2.62 -9.07
CA ALA A 109 -5.80 2.13 -7.83
C ALA A 109 -6.90 1.10 -8.10
N ARG A 110 -7.72 1.29 -9.14
CA ARG A 110 -8.74 0.30 -9.56
C ARG A 110 -8.09 -1.01 -10.02
N GLN A 111 -7.06 -0.92 -10.86
CA GLN A 111 -6.30 -2.09 -11.33
C GLN A 111 -5.65 -2.87 -10.18
N LEU A 112 -5.01 -2.16 -9.25
CA LEU A 112 -4.42 -2.78 -8.05
C LEU A 112 -5.50 -3.46 -7.20
N GLY A 113 -6.63 -2.77 -6.97
CA GLY A 113 -7.74 -3.30 -6.18
C GLY A 113 -8.37 -4.55 -6.80
N GLU A 114 -8.57 -4.57 -8.11
CA GLU A 114 -9.07 -5.73 -8.85
C GLU A 114 -8.13 -6.93 -8.70
N ARG A 115 -6.82 -6.72 -8.89
CA ARG A 115 -5.82 -7.78 -8.75
C ARG A 115 -5.73 -8.31 -7.32
N VAL A 116 -5.71 -7.43 -6.32
CA VAL A 116 -5.69 -7.80 -4.89
C VAL A 116 -6.94 -8.60 -4.54
N GLY A 117 -8.12 -8.16 -4.99
CA GLY A 117 -9.37 -8.87 -4.76
C GLY A 117 -9.40 -10.24 -5.44
N GLY A 118 -8.99 -10.33 -6.70
CA GLY A 118 -9.02 -11.55 -7.50
C GLY A 118 -7.98 -12.59 -7.10
N GLU A 119 -6.74 -12.18 -6.84
CA GLU A 119 -5.62 -13.10 -6.59
C GLU A 119 -5.41 -13.41 -5.10
N LEU A 120 -5.62 -12.42 -4.21
CA LEU A 120 -5.39 -12.59 -2.76
C LEU A 120 -6.68 -12.89 -1.98
N GLY A 121 -7.84 -12.76 -2.61
CA GLY A 121 -9.15 -12.96 -1.97
C GLY A 121 -9.46 -11.92 -0.88
N ILE A 122 -8.81 -10.75 -0.93
CA ILE A 122 -9.01 -9.67 0.05
C ILE A 122 -10.13 -8.74 -0.48
N PRO A 123 -11.22 -8.50 0.28
CA PRO A 123 -12.20 -7.49 -0.10
C PRO A 123 -11.56 -6.10 -0.13
N VAL A 124 -11.66 -5.40 -1.26
CA VAL A 124 -11.08 -4.06 -1.46
C VAL A 124 -12.18 -3.02 -1.61
N TYR A 125 -12.01 -1.89 -0.94
CA TYR A 125 -12.82 -0.69 -1.14
C TYR A 125 -11.95 0.41 -1.75
N LEU A 126 -12.44 0.99 -2.84
CA LEU A 126 -11.83 2.16 -3.48
C LEU A 126 -12.45 3.41 -2.85
N TYR A 127 -11.62 4.42 -2.60
CA TYR A 127 -11.98 5.66 -1.92
C TYR A 127 -11.49 6.89 -2.71
N GLU A 128 -12.05 8.06 -2.40
CA GLU A 128 -11.66 9.35 -3.02
C GLU A 128 -11.77 9.29 -4.56
N ALA A 129 -10.76 9.78 -5.30
CA ALA A 129 -10.76 9.82 -6.76
C ALA A 129 -10.96 8.44 -7.43
N ALA A 130 -10.67 7.34 -6.72
CA ALA A 130 -10.87 5.99 -7.22
C ALA A 130 -12.26 5.41 -6.89
N ALA A 131 -13.02 6.04 -5.99
CA ALA A 131 -14.31 5.57 -5.54
C ALA A 131 -15.33 5.41 -6.69
N SER A 132 -16.19 4.39 -6.56
CA SER A 132 -17.31 4.14 -7.48
C SER A 132 -18.60 4.87 -7.08
N GLU A 133 -18.66 5.41 -5.87
CA GLU A 133 -19.81 6.11 -5.29
C GLU A 133 -19.31 7.25 -4.39
N GLU A 134 -20.01 8.39 -4.37
CA GLU A 134 -19.60 9.62 -3.67
C GLU A 134 -19.41 9.48 -2.15
N LYS A 135 -20.04 8.48 -1.54
CA LYS A 135 -19.97 8.20 -0.09
C LYS A 135 -18.72 7.42 0.36
N ARG A 136 -17.78 7.13 -0.54
CA ARG A 136 -16.64 6.23 -0.30
C ARG A 136 -15.29 6.93 -0.42
#